data_AF-A0A1W1BP81-F1
#
_entry.id   AF-A0A1W1BP81-F1
#
_cell.length_a   1.000
_cell.length_b   1.000
_cell.length_c   1.000
_cell.angle_alpha   90.00
_cell.angle_beta   90.00
_cell.angle_gamma   90.00
#
_symmetry.space_group_name_H-M   'P 1'
#
loop_
_entity.id
_entity.type
_entity.pdbx_description
1 polymer ?
#
loop_
_entity_poly.entity_id
_entity_poly.type
_entity_poly.pdbx_seq_one_letter_code
_entity_poly.pdbx_strand_id
1 'polypeptide(L)'
;MKKLSFVYLPILFFIYLAVEAVLKLNHSTLCESTGCLLADNLLWFDSIYLNFMGLADALIILALGWLSYKKAISEKLFFLVLFASLGFETILLTYQYFASPEMCKFCMGVYTFLVVIMLLSSKKYFLMVVPVIVSVIVALSFLTIPKSEAFVTKDGNYLIQSATCKHCKKVKKYLHENNISFTKLNIDDIEARNFATFLNFKTIPILIVKEGKQIHIINGDNNIIDSFSKPKETVTVEDSIVAEESVVVESSSSSDLLYNDNAGADEGCGFASITTLEEESNCSK
;
A
#
# COMPACT_ATOMS: atom_id res chain seq x y z
N MET A 1 15.06 -12.98 -35.66
CA MET A 1 14.42 -12.39 -34.46
C MET A 1 15.32 -11.45 -33.66
N LYS A 2 16.66 -11.59 -33.65
CA LYS A 2 17.54 -10.71 -32.82
C LYS A 2 17.31 -9.21 -33.02
N LYS A 3 17.14 -8.71 -34.26
CA LYS A 3 16.84 -7.28 -34.50
C LYS A 3 15.51 -6.82 -33.87
N LEU A 4 14.50 -7.70 -33.84
CA LEU A 4 13.22 -7.44 -33.18
C LEU A 4 13.42 -7.29 -31.68
N SER A 5 14.07 -8.27 -31.06
CA SER A 5 14.15 -8.33 -29.59
C SER A 5 15.16 -7.36 -28.98
N PHE A 6 16.28 -7.10 -29.65
CA PHE A 6 17.34 -6.24 -29.13
C PHE A 6 17.19 -4.76 -29.52
N VAL A 7 16.36 -4.42 -30.49
CA VAL A 7 16.24 -3.04 -31.00
C VAL A 7 14.79 -2.58 -31.02
N TYR A 8 13.93 -3.24 -31.80
CA TYR A 8 12.56 -2.74 -31.98
C TYR A 8 11.71 -2.81 -30.69
N LEU A 9 11.81 -3.88 -29.90
CA LEU A 9 11.05 -3.98 -28.65
C LEU A 9 11.55 -3.00 -27.56
N PRO A 10 12.86 -2.84 -27.29
CA PRO A 10 13.34 -1.80 -26.38
C PRO A 10 12.95 -0.38 -26.80
N ILE A 11 12.94 -0.08 -28.11
CA ILE A 11 12.45 1.22 -28.60
C ILE A 11 10.99 1.41 -28.25
N LEU A 12 10.15 0.40 -28.51
CA LEU A 12 8.73 0.46 -28.21
C LEU A 12 8.48 0.59 -26.70
N PHE A 13 9.24 -0.15 -25.88
CA PHE A 13 9.20 -0.06 -24.42
C PHE A 13 9.56 1.35 -23.92
N PHE A 14 10.64 1.93 -24.46
CA PHE A 14 11.02 3.31 -24.14
C PHE A 14 9.93 4.31 -24.53
N ILE A 15 9.35 4.19 -25.72
CA ILE A 15 8.24 5.06 -26.16
C ILE A 15 7.04 4.92 -25.23
N TYR A 16 6.69 3.70 -24.84
CA TYR A 16 5.58 3.44 -23.93
C TYR A 16 5.73 4.18 -22.59
N LEU A 17 6.91 4.10 -21.98
CA LEU A 17 7.22 4.81 -20.74
C LEU A 17 7.34 6.33 -20.93
N ALA A 18 7.94 6.78 -22.03
CA ALA A 18 8.07 8.20 -22.33
C ALA A 18 6.71 8.88 -22.52
N VAL A 19 5.75 8.20 -23.17
CA VAL A 19 4.38 8.70 -23.32
C VAL A 19 3.71 8.89 -21.96
N GLU A 20 3.82 7.90 -21.05
CA GLU A 20 3.28 8.04 -19.69
C GLU A 20 3.97 9.18 -18.94
N ALA A 21 5.30 9.32 -19.05
CA ALA A 21 6.04 10.39 -18.39
C ALA A 21 5.58 11.78 -18.86
N VAL A 22 5.42 11.97 -20.17
CA VAL A 22 4.92 13.24 -20.73
C VAL A 22 3.48 13.50 -20.32
N LEU A 23 2.62 12.48 -20.29
CA LEU A 23 1.24 12.65 -19.84
C LEU A 23 1.20 13.06 -18.36
N LYS A 24 1.98 12.41 -17.49
CA LYS A 24 2.05 12.75 -16.07
C LYS A 24 2.51 14.19 -15.83
N LEU A 25 3.44 14.70 -16.65
CA LEU A 25 3.87 16.10 -16.58
C LEU A 25 2.77 17.09 -16.97
N ASN A 26 1.81 16.67 -17.81
CA ASN A 26 0.63 17.47 -18.20
C ASN A 26 -0.59 17.18 -17.30
N HIS A 27 -0.40 16.64 -16.10
CA HIS A 27 -1.47 16.24 -15.17
C HIS A 27 -2.50 15.25 -15.76
N SER A 28 -2.08 14.46 -16.74
CA SER A 28 -2.88 13.39 -17.35
C SER A 28 -2.17 12.04 -17.16
N THR A 29 -2.84 10.91 -17.34
CA THR A 29 -2.19 9.58 -17.26
C THR A 29 -2.78 8.64 -18.31
N LEU A 30 -2.04 7.62 -18.75
CA LEU A 30 -2.61 6.53 -19.56
C LEU A 30 -3.55 5.63 -18.74
N CYS A 31 -3.55 5.79 -17.41
CA CYS A 31 -4.25 4.91 -16.50
C CYS A 31 -5.08 5.65 -15.46
N GLU A 32 -6.30 6.00 -15.83
CA GLU A 32 -7.32 6.55 -14.92
C GLU A 32 -8.03 5.46 -14.07
N SER A 33 -7.57 4.20 -14.11
CA SER A 33 -8.21 3.15 -13.33
C SER A 33 -7.91 3.29 -11.84
N THR A 34 -8.85 2.89 -11.00
CA THR A 34 -8.75 2.80 -9.53
C THR A 34 -7.50 2.04 -9.06
N GLY A 35 -7.10 0.97 -9.74
CA GLY A 35 -5.83 0.28 -9.46
C GLY A 35 -4.55 1.11 -9.68
N CYS A 36 -4.55 2.09 -10.57
CA CYS A 36 -3.41 2.98 -10.79
C CYS A 36 -3.30 4.06 -9.70
N LEU A 37 -4.45 4.56 -9.23
CA LEU A 37 -4.50 5.44 -8.07
C LEU A 37 -4.11 4.72 -6.77
N LEU A 38 -4.53 3.46 -6.59
CA LEU A 38 -4.11 2.68 -5.43
C LEU A 38 -2.60 2.41 -5.45
N ALA A 39 -2.04 2.08 -6.62
CA ALA A 39 -0.60 1.88 -6.76
C ALA A 39 0.22 3.13 -6.45
N ASP A 40 -0.30 4.32 -6.81
CA ASP A 40 0.33 5.61 -6.49
C ASP A 40 0.38 5.84 -4.98
N ASN A 41 -0.73 5.60 -4.27
CA ASN A 41 -0.81 5.76 -2.82
C ASN A 41 -0.07 4.67 -2.00
N LEU A 42 0.37 3.59 -2.65
CA LEU A 42 1.15 2.53 -2.01
C LEU A 42 2.64 2.87 -1.87
N LEU A 43 3.12 3.86 -2.63
CA LEU A 43 4.51 4.30 -2.62
C LEU A 43 4.71 5.39 -1.57
N TRP A 44 5.85 5.34 -0.88
CA TRP A 44 6.22 6.39 0.08
C TRP A 44 6.68 7.69 -0.60
N PHE A 45 6.97 7.64 -1.89
CA PHE A 45 7.41 8.75 -2.72
C PHE A 45 6.49 8.91 -3.93
N ASP A 46 6.44 10.12 -4.49
CA ASP A 46 5.58 10.41 -5.64
C ASP A 46 5.85 9.45 -6.82
N SER A 47 4.79 8.93 -7.45
CA SER A 47 4.94 8.00 -8.58
C SER A 47 5.66 8.58 -9.81
N ILE A 48 5.88 9.90 -9.86
CA ILE A 48 6.70 10.52 -10.90
C ILE A 48 8.15 10.03 -10.84
N TYR A 49 8.71 9.82 -9.65
CA TYR A 49 10.07 9.31 -9.49
C TYR A 49 10.20 7.88 -10.00
N LEU A 50 9.20 7.04 -9.73
CA LEU A 50 9.17 5.66 -10.24
C LEU A 50 9.16 5.66 -11.79
N ASN A 51 8.40 6.57 -12.39
CA ASN A 51 8.33 6.69 -13.84
C ASN A 51 9.67 7.16 -14.45
N PHE A 52 10.37 8.10 -13.81
CA PHE A 52 11.71 8.51 -14.21
C PHE A 52 12.74 7.39 -14.07
N MET A 53 12.68 6.60 -12.99
CA MET A 53 13.53 5.41 -12.81
C MET A 53 13.26 4.39 -13.91
N GLY A 54 11.99 4.11 -14.22
CA GLY A 54 11.61 3.24 -15.34
C GLY A 54 12.10 3.75 -16.69
N LEU A 55 12.02 5.05 -16.94
CA LEU A 55 12.53 5.67 -18.17
C LEU A 55 14.05 5.55 -18.30
N ALA A 56 14.78 5.75 -17.19
CA ALA A 56 16.23 5.54 -17.14
C ALA A 56 16.59 4.07 -17.41
N ASP A 57 15.87 3.12 -16.80
CA ASP A 57 16.05 1.70 -17.04
C ASP A 57 15.79 1.33 -18.51
N ALA A 58 14.73 1.84 -19.11
CA ALA A 58 14.41 1.63 -20.52
C ALA A 58 15.49 2.19 -21.47
N LEU A 59 16.10 3.33 -21.13
CA LEU A 59 17.24 3.87 -21.86
C LEU A 59 18.46 2.95 -21.76
N ILE A 60 18.74 2.39 -20.59
CA ILE A 60 19.85 1.45 -20.38
C ILE A 60 19.60 0.16 -21.19
N ILE A 61 18.39 -0.40 -21.14
CA ILE A 61 18.00 -1.59 -21.92
C ILE A 61 18.13 -1.30 -23.42
N LEU A 62 17.68 -0.13 -23.89
CA LEU A 62 17.78 0.28 -25.29
C LEU A 62 19.25 0.41 -25.72
N ALA A 63 20.08 1.11 -24.94
CA ALA A 63 21.49 1.29 -25.21
C ALA A 63 22.22 -0.05 -25.26
N LEU A 64 22.08 -0.88 -24.22
CA LEU A 64 22.69 -2.21 -24.17
C LEU A 64 22.16 -3.12 -25.28
N GLY A 65 20.87 -3.06 -25.61
CA GLY A 65 20.27 -3.81 -26.71
C GLY A 65 20.90 -3.44 -28.05
N TRP A 66 21.07 -2.15 -28.32
CA TRP A 66 21.72 -1.65 -29.52
C TRP A 66 23.21 -2.02 -29.59
N LEU A 67 23.97 -1.82 -28.50
CA LEU A 67 25.39 -2.16 -28.43
C LEU A 67 25.62 -3.67 -28.54
N SER A 68 24.77 -4.48 -27.91
CA SER A 68 24.78 -5.94 -28.01
C SER A 68 24.46 -6.40 -29.42
N TYR A 69 23.50 -5.76 -30.11
CA TYR A 69 23.19 -6.06 -31.51
C TYR A 69 24.38 -5.77 -32.45
N LYS A 70 25.09 -4.66 -32.22
CA LYS A 70 26.34 -4.33 -32.94
C LYS A 70 27.54 -5.19 -32.53
N LYS A 71 27.37 -6.13 -31.59
CA LYS A 71 28.43 -6.96 -31.00
C LYS A 71 29.57 -6.16 -30.33
N ALA A 72 29.32 -4.91 -29.96
CA ALA A 72 30.29 -4.08 -29.25
C ALA A 72 30.41 -4.50 -27.77
N ILE A 73 29.34 -5.06 -27.20
CA ILE A 73 29.25 -5.52 -25.81
C ILE A 73 28.70 -6.95 -25.77
N SER A 74 29.01 -7.66 -24.69
CA SER A 74 28.47 -8.99 -24.40
C SER A 74 26.94 -9.00 -24.22
N GLU A 75 26.27 -9.94 -24.89
CA GLU A 75 24.83 -10.20 -24.71
C GLU A 75 24.46 -10.46 -23.23
N LYS A 76 25.41 -10.94 -22.42
CA LYS A 76 25.18 -11.22 -20.98
C LYS A 76 24.84 -9.96 -20.18
N LEU A 77 25.42 -8.80 -20.51
CA LEU A 77 25.13 -7.56 -19.79
C LEU A 77 23.71 -7.06 -20.07
N PHE A 78 23.26 -7.20 -21.32
CA PHE A 78 21.86 -6.93 -21.69
C PHE A 78 20.89 -7.80 -20.89
N PHE A 79 21.15 -9.11 -20.81
CA PHE A 79 20.31 -10.02 -20.03
C PHE A 79 20.38 -9.77 -18.52
N LEU A 80 21.52 -9.31 -18.00
CA LEU A 80 21.66 -8.97 -16.59
C LEU A 80 20.78 -7.79 -16.19
N VAL A 81 20.80 -6.71 -16.99
CA VAL A 81 19.91 -5.56 -16.75
C VAL A 81 18.46 -5.96 -16.90
N LEU A 82 18.10 -6.64 -18.00
CA LEU A 82 16.73 -7.08 -18.24
C LEU A 82 16.20 -7.99 -17.13
N PHE A 83 17.05 -8.83 -16.55
CA PHE A 83 16.71 -9.67 -15.40
C PHE A 83 16.48 -8.85 -14.13
N ALA A 84 17.32 -7.86 -13.85
CA ALA A 84 17.15 -6.98 -12.71
C ALA A 84 15.84 -6.18 -12.81
N SER A 85 15.56 -5.60 -13.98
CA SER A 85 14.32 -4.85 -14.23
C SER A 85 13.08 -5.74 -14.09
N LEU A 86 13.10 -6.94 -14.69
CA LEU A 86 11.99 -7.88 -14.58
C LEU A 86 11.79 -8.35 -13.14
N GLY A 87 12.86 -8.60 -12.39
CA GLY A 87 12.80 -8.95 -10.97
C GLY A 87 12.18 -7.84 -10.12
N PHE A 88 12.60 -6.59 -10.34
CA PHE A 88 12.03 -5.43 -9.67
C PHE A 88 10.53 -5.26 -9.94
N GLU A 89 10.11 -5.31 -11.21
CA GLU A 89 8.69 -5.25 -11.59
C GLU A 89 7.89 -6.44 -11.04
N THR A 90 8.50 -7.63 -10.96
CA THR A 90 7.86 -8.81 -10.33
C THR A 90 7.55 -8.54 -8.87
N ILE A 91 8.50 -7.96 -8.13
CA ILE A 91 8.31 -7.61 -6.71
C ILE A 91 7.17 -6.60 -6.56
N LEU A 92 7.19 -5.53 -7.36
CA LEU A 92 6.15 -4.50 -7.30
C LEU A 92 4.75 -5.03 -7.65
N LEU A 93 4.62 -5.77 -8.75
CA LEU A 93 3.32 -6.34 -9.15
C LEU A 93 2.83 -7.39 -8.17
N THR A 94 3.72 -8.21 -7.62
CA THR A 94 3.33 -9.21 -6.61
C THR A 94 2.90 -8.51 -5.32
N TYR A 95 3.59 -7.45 -4.91
CA TYR A 95 3.16 -6.64 -3.78
C TYR A 95 1.77 -6.03 -4.02
N GLN A 96 1.54 -5.44 -5.20
CA GLN A 96 0.22 -4.94 -5.60
C GLN A 96 -0.84 -6.04 -5.60
N TYR A 97 -0.50 -7.26 -6.04
CA TYR A 97 -1.40 -8.43 -6.02
C TYR A 97 -1.93 -8.76 -4.63
N PHE A 98 -1.07 -8.69 -3.61
CA PHE A 98 -1.45 -9.02 -2.25
C PHE A 98 -2.04 -7.85 -1.48
N ALA A 99 -1.56 -6.63 -1.73
CA ALA A 99 -1.97 -5.43 -1.00
C ALA A 99 -3.28 -4.82 -1.51
N SER A 100 -3.56 -4.92 -2.81
CA SER A 100 -4.65 -4.20 -3.48
C SER A 100 -5.64 -5.16 -4.16
N PRO A 101 -6.96 -4.87 -4.11
CA PRO A 101 -7.97 -5.62 -4.84
C PRO A 101 -7.89 -5.40 -6.36
N GLU A 102 -7.21 -4.34 -6.81
CA GLU A 102 -7.12 -3.97 -8.22
C GLU A 102 -5.68 -3.76 -8.69
N MET A 103 -5.44 -4.14 -9.95
CA MET A 103 -4.12 -4.06 -10.60
C MET A 103 -3.92 -2.80 -11.41
N CYS A 104 -2.75 -2.21 -11.29
CA CYS A 104 -2.30 -1.12 -12.14
C CYS A 104 -2.09 -1.62 -13.58
N LYS A 105 -2.93 -1.16 -14.52
CA LYS A 105 -2.83 -1.54 -15.95
C LYS A 105 -1.51 -1.10 -16.58
N PHE A 106 -0.98 0.06 -16.17
CA PHE A 106 0.30 0.57 -16.65
C PHE A 106 1.46 -0.34 -16.20
N CYS A 107 1.57 -0.67 -14.91
CA CYS A 107 2.60 -1.59 -14.40
C CYS A 107 2.52 -2.96 -15.06
N MET A 108 1.31 -3.50 -15.30
CA MET A 108 1.15 -4.75 -16.05
C MET A 108 1.66 -4.62 -17.50
N GLY A 109 1.48 -3.46 -18.14
CA GLY A 109 2.03 -3.16 -19.44
C GLY A 109 3.57 -3.20 -19.44
N VAL A 110 4.20 -2.50 -18.49
CA VAL A 110 5.66 -2.48 -18.29
C VAL A 110 6.20 -3.90 -18.12
N TYR A 111 5.61 -4.67 -17.20
CA TYR A 111 5.99 -6.06 -16.95
C TYR A 111 5.84 -6.93 -18.20
N THR A 112 4.73 -6.78 -18.93
CA THR A 112 4.48 -7.53 -20.18
C THR A 112 5.54 -7.22 -21.23
N PHE A 113 5.94 -5.96 -21.39
CA PHE A 113 7.03 -5.61 -22.31
C PHE A 113 8.34 -6.30 -21.93
N LEU A 114 8.73 -6.27 -20.66
CA LEU A 114 9.96 -6.92 -20.20
C LEU A 114 9.92 -8.44 -20.42
N VAL A 115 8.79 -9.09 -20.12
CA VAL A 115 8.59 -10.53 -20.37
C VAL A 115 8.71 -10.85 -21.87
N VAL A 116 8.05 -10.06 -22.73
CA VAL A 116 8.08 -10.27 -24.19
C VAL A 116 9.48 -10.03 -24.75
N ILE A 117 10.19 -8.99 -24.30
CA ILE A 117 11.59 -8.74 -24.66
C ILE A 117 12.44 -9.95 -24.28
N MET A 118 12.31 -10.45 -23.05
CA MET A 118 13.09 -11.59 -22.56
C MET A 118 12.80 -12.88 -23.34
N LEU A 119 11.52 -13.20 -23.53
CA LEU A 119 11.05 -14.39 -24.23
C LEU A 119 11.52 -14.42 -25.68
N LEU A 120 11.41 -13.30 -26.39
CA LEU A 120 11.81 -13.19 -27.79
C LEU A 120 13.32 -13.00 -27.98
N SER A 121 14.05 -12.56 -26.96
CA SER A 121 15.52 -12.43 -27.01
C SER A 121 16.21 -13.78 -26.89
N SER A 122 15.83 -14.61 -25.91
CA SER A 122 16.39 -15.95 -25.72
C SER A 122 15.53 -16.81 -24.79
N LYS A 123 15.02 -17.93 -25.33
CA LYS A 123 14.28 -18.93 -24.55
C LYS A 123 15.10 -19.53 -23.40
N LYS A 124 16.42 -19.66 -23.57
CA LYS A 124 17.32 -20.22 -22.55
C LYS A 124 17.39 -19.31 -21.31
N TYR A 125 17.56 -18.00 -21.52
CA TYR A 125 17.61 -17.04 -20.42
C TYR A 125 16.21 -16.84 -19.80
N PHE A 126 15.15 -16.88 -20.62
CA PHE A 126 13.78 -16.85 -20.12
C PHE A 126 13.49 -18.00 -19.14
N LEU A 127 13.86 -19.24 -19.46
CA LEU A 127 13.67 -20.37 -18.52
C LEU A 127 14.46 -20.21 -17.22
N MET A 128 15.56 -19.46 -17.24
CA MET A 128 16.39 -19.20 -16.06
C MET A 128 15.75 -18.17 -15.11
N VAL A 129 14.89 -17.26 -15.58
CA VAL A 129 14.23 -16.25 -14.73
C VAL A 129 12.94 -16.76 -14.06
N VAL A 130 12.28 -17.75 -14.66
CA VAL A 130 11.07 -18.38 -14.09
C VAL A 130 11.21 -18.77 -12.61
N PRO A 131 12.25 -19.50 -12.16
CA PRO A 131 12.36 -19.86 -10.74
C PRO A 131 12.51 -18.65 -9.82
N VAL A 132 13.11 -17.55 -10.29
CA VAL A 132 13.24 -16.32 -9.50
C VAL A 132 11.89 -15.64 -9.33
N ILE A 133 11.09 -15.57 -10.40
CA ILE A 133 9.72 -15.05 -10.34
C ILE A 133 8.87 -15.86 -9.34
N VAL A 134 8.92 -17.20 -9.45
CA VAL A 134 8.20 -18.09 -8.53
C VAL A 134 8.68 -17.89 -7.09
N SER A 135 9.99 -17.77 -6.87
CA SER A 135 10.55 -17.53 -5.54
C SER A 135 10.05 -16.22 -4.93
N VAL A 136 9.96 -15.14 -5.71
CA VAL A 136 9.44 -13.85 -5.24
C VAL A 136 7.96 -13.97 -4.85
N ILE A 137 7.15 -14.64 -5.67
CA ILE A 137 5.73 -14.86 -5.39
C ILE A 137 5.55 -15.64 -4.09
N VAL A 138 6.28 -16.75 -3.94
CA VAL A 138 6.22 -17.56 -2.73
C VAL A 138 6.70 -16.77 -1.51
N ALA A 139 7.81 -16.05 -1.62
CA ALA A 139 8.35 -15.24 -0.51
C ALA A 139 7.35 -14.16 -0.05
N LEU A 140 6.72 -13.45 -0.99
CA LEU A 140 5.71 -12.43 -0.67
C LEU A 140 4.41 -13.03 -0.15
N SER A 141 4.07 -14.28 -0.51
CA SER A 141 2.90 -14.98 0.04
C SER A 141 3.03 -15.28 1.54
N PHE A 142 4.26 -15.43 2.05
CA PHE A 142 4.52 -15.62 3.47
C PHE A 142 4.56 -14.30 4.25
N LEU A 143 4.74 -13.17 3.56
CA LEU A 143 4.73 -11.86 4.19
C LEU A 143 3.28 -11.46 4.49
N THR A 144 3.03 -11.09 5.73
CA THR A 144 1.72 -10.62 6.19
C THR A 144 1.50 -9.19 5.69
N ILE A 145 1.08 -9.04 4.43
CA ILE A 145 0.84 -7.74 3.80
C ILE A 145 -0.55 -7.24 4.20
N PRO A 146 -0.67 -6.08 4.85
CA PRO A 146 -1.98 -5.51 5.18
C PRO A 146 -2.71 -5.16 3.89
N LYS A 147 -4.00 -5.50 3.81
CA LYS A 147 -4.82 -5.13 2.65
C LYS A 147 -5.23 -3.66 2.78
N SER A 148 -5.12 -2.91 1.68
CA SER A 148 -5.53 -1.50 1.62
C SER A 148 -7.05 -1.36 1.40
N GLU A 149 -7.86 -2.18 2.06
CA GLU A 149 -9.31 -2.04 2.04
C GLU A 149 -9.75 -1.12 3.19
N ALA A 150 -10.69 -0.22 2.95
CA ALA A 150 -11.22 0.60 4.04
C ALA A 150 -12.10 -0.28 4.96
N PHE A 151 -11.68 -0.46 6.21
CA PHE A 151 -12.39 -1.28 7.21
C PHE A 151 -13.77 -0.73 7.59
N VAL A 152 -14.03 0.55 7.29
CA VAL A 152 -15.25 1.28 7.67
C VAL A 152 -15.78 2.09 6.47
N THR A 153 -16.35 1.39 5.49
CA THR A 153 -16.86 2.03 4.26
C THR A 153 -18.28 2.56 4.41
N LYS A 154 -19.16 1.83 5.10
CA LYS A 154 -20.58 2.18 5.24
C LYS A 154 -20.90 2.75 6.61
N ASP A 155 -21.93 3.58 6.68
CA ASP A 155 -22.47 4.03 7.96
C ASP A 155 -22.97 2.84 8.77
N GLY A 156 -22.76 2.88 10.08
CA GLY A 156 -23.12 1.81 11.00
C GLY A 156 -22.10 1.56 12.09
N ASN A 157 -22.38 0.51 12.87
CA ASN A 157 -21.61 0.13 14.04
C ASN A 157 -20.65 -1.01 13.69
N TYR A 158 -19.36 -0.85 13.97
CA TYR A 158 -18.33 -1.87 13.75
C TYR A 158 -17.70 -2.23 15.08
N LEU A 159 -17.79 -3.50 15.47
CA LEU A 159 -17.30 -3.99 16.75
C LEU A 159 -16.05 -4.83 16.55
N ILE A 160 -14.90 -4.29 16.96
CA ILE A 160 -13.64 -5.03 17.06
C ILE A 160 -13.69 -5.89 18.33
N GLN A 161 -13.50 -7.20 18.15
CA GLN A 161 -13.73 -8.20 19.18
C GLN A 161 -12.84 -9.43 19.01
N SER A 162 -12.78 -10.26 20.04
CA SER A 162 -12.28 -11.63 19.94
C SER A 162 -13.39 -12.63 20.29
N ALA A 163 -13.32 -13.85 19.74
CA ALA A 163 -14.24 -14.94 20.08
C ALA A 163 -14.12 -15.40 21.54
N THR A 164 -12.91 -15.30 22.12
CA THR A 164 -12.58 -15.79 23.46
C THR A 164 -12.83 -14.74 24.56
N CYS A 165 -13.01 -13.46 24.21
CA CYS A 165 -13.12 -12.37 25.18
C CYS A 165 -14.49 -12.33 25.89
N LYS A 166 -14.46 -12.28 27.23
CA LYS A 166 -15.66 -12.16 28.09
C LYS A 166 -16.37 -10.81 27.94
N HIS A 167 -15.62 -9.71 27.89
CA HIS A 167 -16.17 -8.36 27.70
C HIS A 167 -16.85 -8.20 26.33
N CYS A 168 -16.28 -8.78 25.27
CA CYS A 168 -16.91 -8.81 23.95
C CYS A 168 -18.26 -9.57 23.96
N LYS A 169 -18.38 -10.67 24.72
CA LYS A 169 -19.64 -11.42 24.84
C LYS A 169 -20.72 -10.59 25.53
N LYS A 170 -20.36 -9.81 26.56
CA LYS A 170 -21.28 -8.91 27.27
C LYS A 170 -21.83 -7.83 26.33
N VAL A 171 -20.97 -7.15 25.57
CA VAL A 171 -21.37 -6.13 24.60
C VAL A 171 -22.25 -6.72 23.49
N LYS A 172 -21.87 -7.87 22.92
CA LYS A 172 -22.70 -8.56 21.89
C LYS A 172 -24.10 -8.85 22.38
N LYS A 173 -24.23 -9.36 23.61
CA LYS A 173 -25.51 -9.69 24.22
C LYS A 173 -26.36 -8.43 24.35
N TYR A 174 -25.79 -7.34 24.88
CA TYR A 174 -26.47 -6.06 25.00
C TYR A 174 -26.94 -5.50 23.64
N LEU A 175 -26.06 -5.47 22.63
CA LEU A 175 -26.41 -4.97 21.29
C LEU A 175 -27.53 -5.80 20.65
N HIS A 176 -27.50 -7.12 20.83
CA HIS A 176 -28.55 -8.01 20.31
C HIS A 176 -29.88 -7.84 21.05
N GLU A 177 -29.87 -7.69 22.38
CA GLU A 177 -31.08 -7.46 23.18
C GLU A 177 -31.75 -6.12 22.85
N ASN A 178 -30.97 -5.12 22.45
CA ASN A 178 -31.46 -3.79 22.07
C ASN A 178 -31.67 -3.61 20.55
N ASN A 179 -31.60 -4.69 19.76
CA ASN A 179 -31.77 -4.66 18.29
C ASN A 179 -30.82 -3.69 17.56
N ILE A 180 -29.61 -3.48 18.08
CA ILE A 180 -28.60 -2.64 17.46
C ILE A 180 -27.82 -3.50 16.44
N SER A 181 -27.89 -3.14 15.17
CA SER A 181 -27.12 -3.81 14.11
C SER A 181 -25.64 -3.44 14.23
N PHE A 182 -24.76 -4.44 14.09
CA PHE A 182 -23.32 -4.23 14.08
C PHE A 182 -22.59 -5.23 13.18
N THR A 183 -21.51 -4.75 12.58
CA THR A 183 -20.55 -5.55 11.81
C THR A 183 -19.45 -6.03 12.74
N LYS A 184 -19.13 -7.33 12.69
CA LYS A 184 -18.10 -7.96 13.52
C LYS A 184 -16.74 -7.84 12.82
N LEU A 185 -15.74 -7.31 13.52
CA LEU A 185 -14.34 -7.29 13.09
C LEU A 185 -13.53 -8.11 14.10
N ASN A 186 -12.75 -9.10 13.66
CA ASN A 186 -11.96 -9.88 14.59
C ASN A 186 -10.65 -9.15 14.90
N ILE A 187 -10.21 -9.12 16.15
CA ILE A 187 -8.91 -8.56 16.54
C ILE A 187 -7.74 -9.36 15.93
N ASP A 188 -7.99 -10.60 15.53
CA ASP A 188 -7.01 -11.41 14.80
C ASP A 188 -6.82 -10.94 13.36
N ASP A 189 -7.79 -10.17 12.81
CA ASP A 189 -7.64 -9.52 11.51
C ASP A 189 -6.55 -8.44 11.63
N ILE A 190 -5.59 -8.45 10.70
CA ILE A 190 -4.38 -7.62 10.76
C ILE A 190 -4.74 -6.15 10.90
N GLU A 191 -5.84 -5.75 10.29
CA GLU A 191 -6.16 -4.35 10.13
C GLU A 191 -6.95 -3.82 11.31
N ALA A 192 -7.79 -4.66 11.93
CA ALA A 192 -8.37 -4.38 13.23
C ALA A 192 -7.28 -4.30 14.32
N ARG A 193 -6.27 -5.18 14.25
CA ARG A 193 -5.11 -5.14 15.13
C ARG A 193 -4.28 -3.88 14.93
N ASN A 194 -3.93 -3.55 13.69
CA ASN A 194 -3.16 -2.35 13.37
C ASN A 194 -3.91 -1.09 13.78
N PHE A 195 -5.23 -1.02 13.59
CA PHE A 195 -6.07 0.08 14.05
C PHE A 195 -6.02 0.23 15.57
N ALA A 196 -6.20 -0.87 16.31
CA ALA A 196 -6.13 -0.86 17.78
C ALA A 196 -4.75 -0.40 18.28
N THR A 197 -3.67 -0.93 17.68
CA THR A 197 -2.30 -0.54 18.01
C THR A 197 -2.02 0.93 17.67
N PHE A 198 -2.46 1.42 16.51
CA PHE A 198 -2.24 2.79 16.06
C PHE A 198 -2.88 3.82 17.01
N LEU A 199 -4.09 3.53 17.49
CA LEU A 199 -4.78 4.35 18.47
C LEU A 199 -4.38 4.05 19.92
N ASN A 200 -3.35 3.22 20.11
CA ASN A 200 -2.82 2.81 21.41
C ASN A 200 -3.87 2.21 22.35
N PHE A 201 -4.85 1.50 21.79
CA PHE A 201 -5.85 0.77 22.56
C PHE A 201 -5.27 -0.56 23.04
N LYS A 202 -5.15 -0.68 24.36
CA LYS A 202 -4.63 -1.89 25.03
C LYS A 202 -5.71 -2.95 25.28
N THR A 203 -6.98 -2.59 25.11
CA THR A 203 -8.13 -3.40 25.52
C THR A 203 -9.19 -3.47 24.43
N ILE A 204 -9.83 -4.65 24.33
CA ILE A 204 -11.04 -4.92 23.54
C ILE A 204 -12.22 -5.18 24.49
N PRO A 205 -13.48 -4.91 24.11
CA PRO A 205 -13.99 -4.50 22.79
C PRO A 205 -13.79 -3.01 22.45
N ILE A 206 -13.70 -2.72 21.14
CA ILE A 206 -13.70 -1.36 20.59
C ILE A 206 -14.86 -1.24 19.61
N LEU A 207 -15.70 -0.23 19.77
CA LEU A 207 -16.80 0.08 18.86
C LEU A 207 -16.46 1.33 18.04
N ILE A 208 -16.64 1.22 16.73
CA ILE A 208 -16.53 2.34 15.79
C ILE A 208 -17.94 2.60 15.25
N VAL A 209 -18.44 3.82 15.47
CA VAL A 209 -19.73 4.27 14.94
C VAL A 209 -19.45 5.28 13.84
N LYS A 210 -19.84 4.94 12.61
CA LYS A 210 -19.74 5.84 11.46
C LYS A 210 -21.12 6.41 11.13
N GLU A 211 -21.24 7.73 11.23
CA GLU A 211 -22.42 8.52 10.85
C GLU A 211 -21.99 9.55 9.79
N GLY A 212 -22.05 9.19 8.50
CA GLY A 212 -21.63 10.03 7.39
C GLY A 212 -20.12 10.32 7.43
N LYS A 213 -19.77 11.58 7.72
CA LYS A 213 -18.36 12.02 7.85
C LYS A 213 -17.82 11.92 9.28
N GLN A 214 -18.68 11.66 10.27
CA GLN A 214 -18.28 11.59 11.67
C GLN A 214 -17.97 10.14 12.05
N ILE A 215 -16.84 9.95 12.72
CA ILE A 215 -16.40 8.64 13.23
C ILE A 215 -16.24 8.79 14.74
N HIS A 216 -17.04 8.05 15.51
CA HIS A 216 -16.93 7.96 16.96
C HIS A 216 -16.32 6.62 17.34
N ILE A 217 -15.28 6.64 18.17
CA ILE A 217 -14.57 5.45 18.61
C ILE A 217 -14.72 5.32 20.11
N ILE A 218 -15.24 4.18 20.56
CA ILE A 218 -15.58 3.92 21.97
C ILE A 218 -14.86 2.64 22.39
N ASN A 219 -13.95 2.75 23.38
CA ASN A 219 -13.25 1.60 23.95
C ASN A 219 -13.89 1.17 25.27
N GLY A 220 -14.05 -0.15 25.45
CA GLY A 220 -14.43 -0.75 26.72
C GLY A 220 -15.91 -1.12 26.77
N ASP A 221 -16.23 -2.21 27.46
CA ASP A 221 -17.60 -2.74 27.51
C ASP A 221 -18.59 -1.82 28.21
N ASN A 222 -18.20 -1.20 29.32
CA ASN A 222 -19.08 -0.28 30.04
C ASN A 222 -19.35 0.99 29.23
N ASN A 223 -18.32 1.60 28.64
CA ASN A 223 -18.46 2.81 27.82
C ASN A 223 -19.35 2.59 26.60
N ILE A 224 -19.22 1.42 25.95
CA ILE A 224 -20.07 1.05 24.82
C ILE A 224 -21.52 0.87 25.25
N ILE A 225 -21.79 0.25 26.41
CA ILE A 225 -23.15 0.06 26.90
C ILE A 225 -23.77 1.41 27.29
N ASP A 226 -23.00 2.27 27.94
CA ASP A 226 -23.44 3.58 28.41
C ASP A 226 -23.77 4.52 27.26
N SER A 227 -23.05 4.44 26.13
CA SER A 227 -23.29 5.28 24.95
C SER A 227 -24.65 5.03 24.28
N PHE A 228 -25.25 3.86 24.49
CA PHE A 228 -26.59 3.53 24.00
C PHE A 228 -27.67 3.54 25.08
N SER A 229 -27.28 3.49 26.36
CA SER A 229 -28.23 3.48 27.49
C SER A 229 -28.73 4.86 27.85
N LYS A 230 -27.94 5.92 27.57
CA LYS A 230 -28.35 7.30 27.79
C LYS A 230 -29.06 7.83 26.54
N PRO A 231 -30.21 8.53 26.66
CA PRO A 231 -30.73 9.35 25.56
C PRO A 231 -29.62 10.29 25.07
N LYS A 232 -29.58 10.62 23.77
CA LYS A 232 -28.66 11.63 23.19
C LYS A 232 -28.89 13.00 23.87
N GLU A 233 -28.41 13.18 25.09
CA GLU A 233 -28.01 14.46 25.62
C GLU A 233 -26.66 14.75 24.98
N THR A 234 -26.59 15.87 24.29
CA THR A 234 -25.34 16.50 23.85
C THR A 234 -24.35 16.52 25.01
N VAL A 235 -23.44 15.54 25.01
CA VAL A 235 -22.24 15.60 25.82
C VAL A 235 -21.38 16.68 25.19
N THR A 236 -21.48 17.91 25.72
CA THR A 236 -20.38 18.88 25.64
C THR A 236 -19.20 18.26 26.35
N VAL A 237 -18.34 17.60 25.58
CA VAL A 237 -16.97 17.30 25.99
C VAL A 237 -16.21 18.62 25.86
N GLU A 238 -16.02 19.30 27.00
CA GLU A 238 -14.89 20.22 27.19
C GLU A 238 -13.61 19.38 27.17
N ASP A 239 -13.23 18.99 25.96
CA ASP A 239 -11.89 18.70 25.45
C ASP A 239 -12.10 18.22 24.00
N SER A 240 -12.69 19.11 23.21
CA SER A 240 -12.72 18.98 21.77
C SER A 240 -11.33 19.36 21.29
N ILE A 241 -10.55 18.40 20.81
CA ILE A 241 -9.57 18.70 19.76
C ILE A 241 -10.42 19.16 18.57
N VAL A 242 -10.62 20.47 18.50
CA VAL A 242 -11.13 21.14 17.32
C VAL A 242 -10.04 20.95 16.27
N ALA A 243 -10.23 19.98 15.37
CA ALA A 243 -9.59 20.05 14.07
C ALA A 243 -10.24 21.22 13.33
N GLU A 244 -9.71 22.41 13.56
CA GLU A 244 -9.97 23.58 12.74
C GLU A 244 -9.50 23.29 11.31
N GLU A 245 -10.40 23.60 10.38
CA GLU A 245 -10.25 23.74 8.94
C GLU A 245 -9.21 22.85 8.22
N SER A 246 -9.78 21.90 7.49
CA SER A 246 -9.37 21.52 6.13
C SER A 246 -8.34 22.45 5.48
N VAL A 247 -7.07 22.06 5.53
CA VAL A 247 -6.15 22.36 4.44
C VAL A 247 -6.60 21.51 3.25
N VAL A 248 -7.24 22.16 2.30
CA VAL A 248 -7.28 21.67 0.92
C VAL A 248 -5.82 21.58 0.50
N VAL A 249 -5.29 20.37 0.31
CA VAL A 249 -4.00 20.18 -0.34
C VAL A 249 -4.22 20.49 -1.83
N GLU A 250 -4.24 21.77 -2.16
CA GLU A 250 -3.92 22.24 -3.49
C GLU A 250 -2.41 22.06 -3.66
N SER A 251 -2.04 21.10 -4.50
CA SER A 251 -0.70 20.98 -5.06
C SER A 251 -0.40 22.21 -5.93
N SER A 252 -0.01 23.31 -5.29
CA SER A 252 0.64 24.45 -5.93
C SER A 252 2.13 24.40 -5.60
N SER A 253 2.87 23.75 -6.50
CA SER A 253 4.32 23.80 -6.54
C SER A 253 4.76 25.19 -7.02
N SER A 254 5.06 26.09 -6.10
CA SER A 254 5.96 27.21 -6.37
C SER A 254 7.29 26.94 -5.69
N SER A 255 8.27 26.61 -6.52
CA SER A 255 9.68 26.66 -6.22
C SER A 255 10.03 28.03 -5.63
N ASP A 256 10.64 28.06 -4.45
CA ASP A 256 11.80 28.93 -4.24
C ASP A 256 12.69 28.37 -3.13
N LEU A 257 13.89 28.03 -3.58
CA LEU A 257 15.07 27.75 -2.79
C LEU A 257 15.35 28.94 -1.87
N LEU A 258 15.72 28.70 -0.61
CA LEU A 258 16.94 29.26 -0.05
C LEU A 258 17.38 28.50 1.21
N TYR A 259 18.64 28.10 1.15
CA TYR A 259 19.53 27.57 2.18
C TYR A 259 19.35 28.24 3.55
N ASN A 260 19.26 27.44 4.62
CA ASN A 260 19.80 27.84 5.91
C ASN A 260 20.24 26.61 6.72
N ASP A 261 21.55 26.41 6.79
CA ASP A 261 22.22 25.54 7.74
C ASP A 261 22.03 26.11 9.15
N ASN A 262 21.45 25.34 10.07
CA ASN A 262 21.90 25.34 11.46
C ASN A 262 21.45 24.08 12.23
N ALA A 263 22.47 23.50 12.84
CA ALA A 263 22.52 22.36 13.73
C ALA A 263 21.36 22.21 14.76
N GLY A 264 20.93 20.96 14.93
CA GLY A 264 20.17 20.48 16.07
C GLY A 264 19.91 18.99 15.91
N ALA A 265 20.65 18.16 16.64
CA ALA A 265 20.49 16.72 16.66
C ALA A 265 19.06 16.34 17.10
N ASP A 266 18.44 15.40 16.39
CA ASP A 266 17.60 14.39 17.04
C ASP A 266 17.50 13.14 16.16
N GLU A 267 17.73 12.02 16.83
CA GLU A 267 17.88 10.69 16.27
C GLU A 267 16.56 10.14 15.70
N GLY A 268 16.67 9.38 14.62
CA GLY A 268 15.54 8.86 13.87
C GLY A 268 14.67 7.86 14.66
N CYS A 269 13.35 8.01 14.54
CA CYS A 269 12.40 6.99 14.95
C CYS A 269 12.33 5.88 13.89
N GLY A 270 13.17 4.86 14.05
CA GLY A 270 13.00 3.56 13.42
C GLY A 270 11.78 2.83 14.00
N PHE A 271 11.06 2.11 13.14
CA PHE A 271 9.93 1.26 13.52
C PHE A 271 10.41 0.16 14.48
N ALA A 272 10.09 0.28 15.76
CA ALA A 272 10.25 -0.81 16.72
C ALA A 272 9.12 -1.84 16.53
N SER A 273 9.49 -3.03 16.08
CA SER A 273 8.64 -4.22 16.16
C SER A 273 8.58 -4.66 17.63
N ILE A 274 7.39 -4.68 18.23
CA ILE A 274 7.18 -5.25 19.57
C ILE A 274 6.40 -6.55 19.42
N THR A 275 7.13 -7.63 19.17
CA THR A 275 6.72 -8.98 19.52
C THR A 275 6.97 -9.20 21.00
N THR A 276 5.99 -8.82 21.84
CA THR A 276 5.81 -9.37 23.20
C THR A 276 4.45 -8.89 23.72
N LEU A 277 3.40 -9.65 23.41
CA LEU A 277 2.25 -9.72 24.32
C LEU A 277 2.70 -10.61 25.47
N GLU A 278 3.32 -9.99 26.48
CA GLU A 278 3.52 -10.67 27.76
C GLU A 278 2.18 -10.85 28.46
N GLU A 279 1.97 -12.10 28.85
CA GLU A 279 0.94 -12.57 29.76
C GLU A 279 1.06 -11.81 31.10
N GLU A 280 0.15 -10.88 31.39
CA GLU A 280 -0.19 -10.60 32.79
C GLU A 280 -1.70 -10.58 32.98
N SER A 281 -2.19 -11.78 33.30
CA SER A 281 -3.29 -11.98 34.21
C SER A 281 -2.99 -11.30 35.56
N ASN A 282 -3.72 -10.23 35.91
CA ASN A 282 -4.36 -10.13 37.22
C ASN A 282 -5.35 -8.97 37.32
N CYS A 283 -6.54 -9.32 37.79
CA CYS A 283 -7.62 -8.43 38.17
C CYS A 283 -7.36 -7.74 39.53
N SER A 284 -8.13 -6.68 39.79
CA SER A 284 -8.26 -5.87 41.03
C SER A 284 -7.24 -4.72 41.13
N LYS A 285 -7.67 -3.47 41.19
CA LYS A 285 -8.71 -2.86 42.04
C LYS A 285 -9.52 -1.80 41.30
#